data_AF-A0A9D5FTS0-F1
#
_entry.id   AF-A0A9D5FTS0-F1
#
_cell.length_a   1.000
_cell.length_b   1.000
_cell.length_c   1.000
_cell.angle_alpha   90.00
_cell.angle_beta   90.00
_cell.angle_gamma   90.00
#
_symmetry.space_group_name_H-M   'P 1'
#
loop_
_entity.id
_entity.type
_entity.pdbx_description
1 polymer ?
#
loop_
_entity_poly.entity_id
_entity_poly.type
_entity_poly.pdbx_seq_one_letter_code
_entity_poly.pdbx_strand_id
1 'polypeptide(L)'
;MKKILITLLIMLGSLGAQAQKISYIETTKSWYYIYDDSGKKIKTVSTTAGELKGYSANFYVIQQGSWIYSYDPTGKKLHTFSVSSVGDVLSVTDETFTTKKGSWLYTWSKDGKKISTRAANH
;
A
#
# COMPACT_ATOMS: atom_id res chain seq x y z
N MET A 1 -47.15 -12.30 -6.71
CA MET A 1 -46.58 -11.05 -6.17
C MET A 1 -45.48 -11.24 -5.12
N LYS A 2 -45.46 -12.33 -4.33
CA LYS A 2 -44.41 -12.59 -3.31
C LYS A 2 -43.01 -12.96 -3.85
N LYS A 3 -42.90 -13.40 -5.12
CA LYS A 3 -41.60 -13.79 -5.71
C LYS A 3 -40.76 -12.62 -6.22
N ILE A 4 -41.39 -11.47 -6.52
CA ILE A 4 -40.69 -10.26 -7.03
C ILE A 4 -39.97 -9.52 -5.90
N LEU A 5 -40.48 -9.58 -4.66
CA LEU A 5 -39.86 -8.93 -3.51
C LEU A 5 -38.53 -9.58 -3.10
N ILE A 6 -38.39 -10.90 -3.31
CA ILE A 6 -37.17 -11.66 -2.93
C ILE A 6 -36.01 -11.33 -3.88
N THR A 7 -36.28 -11.07 -5.15
CA THR A 7 -35.24 -10.76 -6.15
C THR A 7 -34.61 -9.37 -5.93
N LEU A 8 -35.39 -8.40 -5.43
CA LEU A 8 -34.90 -7.05 -5.12
C LEU A 8 -33.93 -7.04 -3.90
N LEU A 9 -34.17 -7.91 -2.92
CA LEU A 9 -33.34 -8.07 -1.72
C LEU A 9 -31.97 -8.70 -2.01
N ILE A 10 -31.83 -9.52 -3.06
CA ILE A 10 -30.55 -10.11 -3.46
C ILE A 10 -29.68 -9.08 -4.22
N MET A 11 -30.27 -8.16 -4.97
CA MET A 11 -29.53 -7.07 -5.63
C MET A 11 -28.98 -6.01 -4.67
N LEU A 12 -29.63 -5.79 -3.52
CA LEU A 12 -29.12 -4.88 -2.48
C LEU A 12 -27.89 -5.42 -1.74
N GLY A 13 -27.60 -6.73 -1.85
CA GLY A 13 -26.51 -7.40 -1.15
C GLY A 13 -25.14 -7.32 -1.84
N SER A 14 -25.04 -6.79 -3.06
CA SER A 14 -23.79 -6.69 -3.82
C SER A 14 -23.24 -5.26 -3.90
N LEU A 15 -23.46 -4.43 -2.88
CA LEU A 15 -22.53 -3.33 -2.61
C LEU A 15 -21.26 -3.96 -2.05
N GLY A 16 -20.54 -4.69 -2.90
CA GLY A 16 -19.22 -5.21 -2.57
C GLY A 16 -18.40 -4.03 -2.08
N ALA A 17 -17.81 -4.16 -0.89
CA ALA A 17 -16.90 -3.16 -0.34
C ALA A 17 -15.87 -2.85 -1.43
N GLN A 18 -16.02 -1.69 -2.09
CA GLN A 18 -15.04 -1.30 -3.08
C GLN A 18 -13.69 -1.20 -2.38
N ALA A 19 -12.66 -1.80 -2.97
CA ALA A 19 -11.32 -1.72 -2.44
C ALA A 19 -10.96 -0.23 -2.31
N GLN A 20 -10.79 0.23 -1.07
CA GLN A 20 -10.52 1.63 -0.81
C GLN A 20 -9.17 1.99 -1.42
N LYS A 21 -9.09 3.12 -2.11
CA LYS A 21 -7.88 3.58 -2.80
C LYS A 21 -7.32 4.84 -2.17
N ILE A 22 -6.01 4.97 -2.15
CA ILE A 22 -5.30 6.15 -1.67
C ILE A 22 -5.25 7.17 -2.81
N SER A 23 -5.72 8.39 -2.57
CA SER A 23 -5.46 9.54 -3.46
C SER A 23 -4.25 10.33 -2.98
N TYR A 24 -4.13 10.50 -1.67
CA TYR A 24 -3.13 11.35 -1.04
C TYR A 24 -2.83 10.88 0.39
N ILE A 25 -1.57 11.00 0.80
CA ILE A 25 -1.17 10.87 2.20
C ILE A 25 -0.59 12.19 2.68
N GLU A 26 -1.29 12.83 3.60
CA GLU A 26 -0.80 14.01 4.31
C GLU A 26 0.19 13.58 5.39
N THR A 27 1.35 14.22 5.43
CA THR A 27 2.40 13.93 6.40
C THR A 27 2.60 15.10 7.35
N THR A 28 2.47 14.82 8.64
CA THR A 28 2.77 15.76 9.72
C THR A 28 3.93 15.22 10.57
N LYS A 29 4.35 15.97 11.59
CA LYS A 29 5.37 15.52 12.55
C LYS A 29 4.97 14.21 13.27
N SER A 30 3.68 14.01 13.54
CA SER A 30 3.19 12.93 14.40
C SER A 30 2.32 11.91 13.68
N TRP A 31 1.78 12.25 12.51
CA TRP A 31 0.75 11.46 11.83
C TRP A 31 0.91 11.43 10.31
N TYR A 32 0.56 10.30 9.73
CA TYR A 32 0.18 10.13 8.34
C TYR A 32 -1.34 10.01 8.25
N TYR A 33 -2.00 10.91 7.52
CA TYR A 33 -3.43 10.83 7.23
C TYR A 33 -3.62 10.38 5.79
N ILE A 34 -4.29 9.24 5.62
CA ILE A 34 -4.49 8.60 4.31
C ILE A 34 -5.90 8.95 3.84
N TYR A 35 -6.04 9.52 2.65
CA TYR A 35 -7.30 9.97 2.08
C TYR A 35 -7.64 9.22 0.79
N ASP A 36 -8.94 9.04 0.53
CA ASP A 36 -9.45 8.56 -0.76
C ASP A 36 -9.68 9.72 -1.75
N ASP A 37 -10.10 9.38 -2.97
CA ASP A 37 -10.32 10.33 -4.08
C ASP A 37 -11.46 11.33 -3.81
N SER A 38 -12.38 11.01 -2.91
CA SER A 38 -13.41 11.94 -2.44
C SER A 38 -12.90 12.93 -1.37
N GLY A 39 -11.65 12.78 -0.93
CA GLY A 39 -11.07 13.54 0.19
C GLY A 39 -11.46 13.00 1.56
N LYS A 40 -12.13 11.84 1.63
CA LYS A 40 -12.47 11.20 2.90
C LYS A 40 -11.23 10.53 3.47
N LYS A 41 -10.98 10.76 4.76
CA LYS A 41 -9.89 10.09 5.48
C LYS A 41 -10.22 8.62 5.68
N ILE A 42 -9.35 7.77 5.19
CA ILE A 42 -9.38 6.30 5.30
C ILE A 42 -8.77 5.86 6.63
N LYS A 43 -7.60 6.41 6.97
CA LYS A 43 -6.77 5.92 8.06
C LYS A 43 -5.88 7.01 8.63
N THR A 44 -5.58 6.90 9.92
CA THR A 44 -4.53 7.64 10.61
C THR A 44 -3.46 6.65 11.07
N VAL A 45 -2.20 6.94 10.78
CA VAL A 45 -1.03 6.16 11.20
C VAL A 45 -0.06 7.06 11.96
N SER A 46 0.46 6.62 13.10
CA SER A 46 1.48 7.37 13.85
C SER A 46 2.82 7.32 13.12
N THR A 47 3.58 8.42 13.10
CA THR A 47 4.96 8.43 12.59
C THR A 47 5.90 7.55 13.40
N THR A 48 5.51 7.15 14.62
CA THR A 48 6.24 6.13 15.41
C THR A 48 6.24 4.74 14.76
N ALA A 49 5.34 4.49 13.80
CA ALA A 49 5.34 3.26 13.00
C ALA A 49 6.53 3.19 12.03
N GLY A 50 7.23 4.30 11.78
CA GLY A 50 8.36 4.39 10.86
C GLY A 50 8.18 5.50 9.82
N GLU A 51 9.17 5.64 8.95
CA GLU A 51 9.19 6.62 7.86
C GLU A 51 8.38 6.12 6.66
N LEU A 52 7.43 6.93 6.17
CA LEU A 52 6.75 6.69 4.89
C LEU A 52 7.75 6.81 3.74
N LYS A 53 8.01 5.70 3.03
CA LYS A 53 8.93 5.67 1.88
C LYS A 53 8.24 5.95 0.55
N GLY A 54 6.92 5.80 0.49
CA GLY A 54 6.10 6.10 -0.70
C GLY A 54 4.75 5.39 -0.67
N TYR A 55 3.89 5.73 -1.60
CA TYR A 55 2.57 5.12 -1.77
C TYR A 55 2.13 5.12 -3.23
N SER A 56 1.20 4.22 -3.56
CA SER A 56 0.39 4.23 -4.77
C SER A 56 -1.09 4.25 -4.38
N ALA A 57 -2.00 4.14 -5.35
CA ALA A 57 -3.42 4.03 -5.08
C ALA A 57 -3.79 2.78 -4.25
N ASN A 58 -2.99 1.71 -4.32
CA ASN A 58 -3.37 0.39 -3.82
C ASN A 58 -2.62 -0.04 -2.56
N PHE A 59 -1.54 0.66 -2.19
CA PHE A 59 -0.75 0.36 -0.98
C PHE A 59 0.22 1.50 -0.63
N TYR A 60 0.77 1.45 0.59
CA TYR A 60 1.85 2.33 1.02
C TYR A 60 2.97 1.53 1.71
N VAL A 61 4.17 2.11 1.74
CA VAL A 61 5.38 1.48 2.30
C VAL A 61 5.93 2.32 3.45
N ILE A 62 6.12 1.69 4.61
CA ILE A 62 6.77 2.30 5.78
C ILE A 62 8.05 1.52 6.12
N GLN A 63 9.12 2.23 6.45
CA GLN A 63 10.34 1.65 6.98
C GLN A 63 10.53 2.01 8.45
N GLN A 64 10.76 1.01 9.29
CA GLN A 64 11.06 1.17 10.72
C GLN A 64 12.36 0.43 11.04
N GLY A 65 13.45 1.18 11.23
CA GLY A 65 14.77 0.59 11.46
C GLY A 65 15.16 -0.36 10.32
N SER A 66 15.44 -1.62 10.66
CA SER A 66 15.87 -2.67 9.72
C SER A 66 14.72 -3.38 8.99
N TRP A 67 13.48 -2.91 9.12
CA TRP A 67 12.29 -3.53 8.54
C TRP A 67 11.54 -2.59 7.62
N ILE A 68 11.05 -3.12 6.51
CA ILE A 68 10.16 -2.44 5.57
C ILE A 68 8.82 -3.19 5.56
N TYR A 69 7.73 -2.44 5.60
CA TYR A 69 6.38 -2.97 5.64
C TYR A 69 5.55 -2.38 4.50
N SER A 70 4.84 -3.23 3.78
CA SER A 70 3.78 -2.81 2.87
C SER A 70 2.42 -2.94 3.55
N TYR A 71 1.54 -1.97 3.30
CA TYR A 71 0.20 -1.93 3.86
C TYR A 71 -0.83 -1.61 2.79
N ASP A 72 -2.00 -2.22 2.87
CA ASP A 72 -3.14 -1.81 2.07
C ASP A 72 -3.66 -0.42 2.53
N PRO A 73 -4.59 0.22 1.79
CA PRO A 73 -5.05 1.56 2.08
C PRO A 73 -5.75 1.71 3.45
N THR A 74 -6.28 0.61 4.00
CA THR A 74 -6.94 0.56 5.31
C THR A 74 -5.96 0.36 6.48
N GLY A 75 -4.69 0.12 6.15
CA GLY A 75 -3.59 -0.13 7.07
C GLY A 75 -3.43 -1.59 7.49
N LYS A 76 -4.00 -2.54 6.74
CA LYS A 76 -3.67 -3.96 6.91
C LYS A 76 -2.28 -4.22 6.35
N LYS A 77 -1.40 -4.78 7.17
CA LYS A 77 -0.06 -5.19 6.72
C LYS A 77 -0.17 -6.31 5.67
N LEU A 78 0.49 -6.12 4.54
CA LEU A 78 0.54 -7.08 3.43
C LEU A 78 1.81 -7.94 3.52
N HIS A 79 2.97 -7.30 3.72
CA HIS A 79 4.24 -8.01 3.80
C HIS A 79 5.25 -7.32 4.74
N THR A 80 6.27 -8.06 5.16
CA THR A 80 7.42 -7.56 5.93
C THR A 80 8.72 -7.98 5.25
N PHE A 81 9.60 -7.02 4.98
CA PHE A 81 10.90 -7.24 4.37
C PHE A 81 12.01 -6.80 5.34
N SER A 82 13.14 -7.50 5.32
CA SER A 82 14.37 -6.98 5.94
C SER A 82 15.05 -6.01 4.97
N VAL A 83 15.47 -4.84 5.46
CA VAL A 83 16.30 -3.88 4.71
C VAL A 83 17.57 -4.55 4.19
N SER A 84 18.20 -5.43 4.99
CA SER A 84 19.40 -6.15 4.56
C SER A 84 19.15 -7.11 3.40
N SER A 85 17.89 -7.51 3.17
CA SER A 85 17.50 -8.39 2.07
C SER A 85 17.16 -7.61 0.81
N VAL A 86 16.40 -6.52 0.93
CA VAL A 86 15.84 -5.80 -0.23
C VAL A 86 16.55 -4.49 -0.59
N GLY A 87 17.26 -3.87 0.36
CA GLY A 87 17.92 -2.58 0.18
C GLY A 87 16.99 -1.38 0.32
N ASP A 88 17.42 -0.24 -0.22
CA ASP A 88 16.74 1.05 -0.07
C ASP A 88 15.53 1.16 -1.00
N VAL A 89 14.39 1.60 -0.49
CA VAL A 89 13.19 1.87 -1.30
C VAL A 89 13.42 3.14 -2.13
N LEU A 90 13.29 3.01 -3.46
CA LEU A 90 13.47 4.12 -4.39
C LEU A 90 12.14 4.71 -4.89
N SER A 91 11.14 3.86 -5.12
CA SER A 91 9.84 4.29 -5.64
C SER A 91 8.76 3.28 -5.31
N VAL A 92 7.52 3.77 -5.22
CA VAL A 92 6.30 2.98 -5.03
C VAL A 92 5.34 3.36 -6.15
N THR A 93 4.87 2.40 -6.94
CA THR A 93 4.04 2.64 -8.12
C THR A 93 3.14 1.45 -8.42
N ASP A 94 1.89 1.74 -8.74
CA ASP A 94 0.86 0.72 -9.05
C ASP A 94 0.83 -0.39 -7.97
N GLU A 95 1.04 -1.66 -8.34
CA GLU A 95 1.06 -2.81 -7.41
C GLU A 95 2.48 -3.19 -6.94
N THR A 96 3.48 -2.33 -7.20
CA THR A 96 4.91 -2.65 -6.99
C THR A 96 5.72 -1.52 -6.34
N PHE A 97 6.90 -1.86 -5.84
CA PHE A 97 7.91 -0.90 -5.42
C PHE A 97 9.30 -1.35 -5.88
N THR A 98 10.18 -0.38 -6.13
CA THR A 98 11.56 -0.63 -6.54
C THR A 98 12.50 -0.39 -5.38
N THR A 99 13.45 -1.30 -5.18
CA THR A 99 14.54 -1.12 -4.23
C THR A 99 15.91 -1.17 -4.91
N LYS A 100 16.92 -0.56 -4.29
CA LYS A 100 18.33 -0.67 -4.68
C LYS A 100 19.13 -1.37 -3.61
N LYS A 101 19.88 -2.39 -4.00
CA LYS A 101 20.83 -3.09 -3.12
C LYS A 101 22.13 -3.35 -3.88
N GLY A 102 23.19 -2.65 -3.48
CA GLY A 102 24.45 -2.63 -4.22
C GLY A 102 24.24 -2.15 -5.66
N SER A 103 24.78 -2.90 -6.62
CA SER A 103 24.69 -2.59 -8.06
C SER A 103 23.39 -3.08 -8.72
N TRP A 104 22.36 -3.42 -7.95
CA TRP A 104 21.13 -4.02 -8.46
C TRP A 104 19.88 -3.24 -8.05
N LEU A 105 18.94 -3.16 -8.98
CA LEU A 105 17.58 -2.68 -8.77
C LEU A 105 16.63 -3.89 -8.81
N TYR A 106 15.73 -3.96 -7.82
CA TYR A 106 14.74 -5.01 -7.70
C TYR A 106 13.34 -4.41 -7.73
N THR A 107 12.43 -5.04 -8.47
CA THR A 107 11.00 -4.71 -8.39
C THR A 107 10.29 -5.78 -7.59
N TRP A 108 9.51 -5.37 -6.60
CA TRP A 108 8.74 -6.25 -5.72
C TRP A 108 7.27 -5.90 -5.83
N SER A 109 6.39 -6.89 -5.80
CA SER A 109 4.96 -6.65 -5.58
C SER A 109 4.73 -6.19 -4.14
N LYS A 110 3.64 -5.47 -3.90
CA LYS A 110 3.20 -5.12 -2.53
C LYS A 110 3.07 -6.33 -1.58
N ASP A 111 2.81 -7.53 -2.12
CA ASP A 111 2.63 -8.77 -1.33
C ASP A 111 3.93 -9.56 -1.08
N GLY A 112 5.10 -9.05 -1.50
CA GLY A 112 6.39 -9.69 -1.21
C GLY A 112 7.04 -10.50 -2.32
N LYS A 113 6.37 -10.68 -3.47
CA LYS A 113 6.95 -11.40 -4.61
C LYS A 113 7.95 -10.52 -5.35
N LYS A 114 9.17 -11.05 -5.59
CA LYS A 114 10.11 -10.43 -6.53
C LYS A 114 9.58 -10.57 -7.96
N ILE A 115 9.42 -9.45 -8.65
CA ILE A 115 8.93 -9.38 -10.03
C ILE A 115 10.09 -9.38 -11.02
N SER A 116 11.10 -8.55 -10.78
CA SER A 116 12.23 -8.41 -11.69
C SER A 116 13.50 -7.93 -10.97
N THR A 117 14.63 -8.05 -11.66
CA THR A 117 15.93 -7.54 -11.23
C THR A 117 16.69 -7.02 -12.44
N ARG A 118 17.41 -5.90 -12.29
CA ARG A 118 18.31 -5.36 -13.33
C ARG A 118 19.49 -4.65 -12.69
N ALA A 119 20.59 -4.49 -13.44
CA ALA A 119 21.70 -3.67 -12.97
C ALA A 119 21.25 -2.21 -12.76
N ALA A 120 21.77 -1.57 -11.73
CA ALA A 120 21.67 -0.13 -11.57
C ALA A 120 22.63 0.51 -12.59
N ASN A 121 22.10 1.32 -13.51
CA ASN A 121 22.95 2.11 -14.38
C ASN A 121 23.73 3.13 -13.51
N HIS A 122 25.02 3.27 -13.79
CA HIS A 122 25.91 4.22 -13.11
C HIS A 122 25.63 5.65 -13.55
#